data_AF-A0A3S0B4I8-F1
#
_entry.id   AF-A0A3S0B4I8-F1
#
_cell.length_a   1.000
_cell.length_b   1.000
_cell.length_c   1.000
_cell.angle_alpha   90.00
_cell.angle_beta   90.00
_cell.angle_gamma   90.00
#
_symmetry.space_group_name_H-M   'P 1'
#
loop_
_entity.id
_entity.type
_entity.pdbx_description
1 polymer ?
#
loop_
_entity_poly.entity_id
_entity_poly.type
_entity_poly.pdbx_seq_one_letter_code
_entity_poly.pdbx_strand_id
1 'polypeptide(L)'
;MLDLLNRFKKPNDPLDNLKAAQLWWKKIQAGDLATAHAEVAELVNRFISSQPEPNASRLQALLWLDDQIQPAQESLIVQYVQNPRMSKTIESRLWHQVMGLAHHMIVAYLRFIRDPGRAEEGKDVPIKPATGPSIEPFLSKAMARTLRYLGLQAKFQYFRFLAPDKKFWAMVNQIFRFAEVKGVDSDSFPLYDSLRQRASSSADEYLQIMMLSNLNSGALTPRQMELASTWMGMWSHHIVIEKHAKPGEHQFYVDLSGYEPVRRVGSKIPQGNISRCWSTVELVQQIGLIRRTLESGSKSTSLDDSFRQPGALDLLKHIESWWLPEKLVQPQRHADRVKVKKMLDVMQGMHDICLHIRYDNERMSDLEKRQDADHDEMLDMRQYGFVTDRTKQRKVQAMAEHVQKHTIGEHETWVVENESKGGYGATLTLVENDWVRLDTIMAVRPENTDHWHLATIRRLSRLPDGHMYAGIQVLAYAPVTVDIKMRHARSSGYSIDGIDSSSVTLSGIGVFTPAKSNTQKVNGLVMRASDYQLDKPMTLCARGKEFSVRAKDVMARGTDWVWVRVESDPPVASS
;
A
#
# COMPACT_ATOMS: atom_id res chain seq x y z
N MET A 1 -26.53 59.20 8.19
CA MET A 1 -26.03 58.87 9.56
C MET A 1 -25.91 57.35 9.81
N LEU A 2 -26.80 56.50 9.27
CA LEU A 2 -26.70 55.03 9.40
C LEU A 2 -25.53 54.37 8.63
N ASP A 3 -25.09 54.92 7.49
CA ASP A 3 -23.96 54.36 6.73
C ASP A 3 -22.58 54.60 7.36
N LEU A 4 -22.44 55.62 8.21
CA LEU A 4 -21.20 55.90 8.95
C LEU A 4 -20.99 54.93 10.12
N LEU A 5 -22.06 54.38 10.70
CA LEU A 5 -21.99 53.38 11.78
C LEU A 5 -21.65 51.97 11.27
N ASN A 6 -21.92 51.65 10.00
CA ASN A 6 -21.56 50.35 9.42
C ASN A 6 -20.07 50.23 9.03
N ARG A 7 -19.34 51.34 8.91
CA ARG A 7 -17.89 51.32 8.64
C ARG A 7 -17.02 50.93 9.83
N PHE A 8 -17.59 50.87 11.04
CA PHE A 8 -16.90 50.44 12.26
C PHE A 8 -17.23 49.00 12.71
N LYS A 9 -18.09 48.28 12.00
CA LYS A 9 -18.29 46.85 12.25
C LYS A 9 -17.11 46.10 11.64
N LYS A 10 -16.22 45.57 12.50
CA LYS A 10 -15.30 44.50 12.08
C LYS A 10 -16.13 43.46 11.30
N PRO A 11 -15.66 43.00 10.13
CA PRO A 11 -16.36 41.91 9.45
C PRO A 11 -16.49 40.77 10.45
N ASN A 12 -17.71 40.35 10.76
CA ASN A 12 -17.94 39.21 11.67
C ASN A 12 -17.14 38.03 11.13
N ASP A 13 -16.26 37.48 11.96
CA ASP A 13 -15.52 36.28 11.58
C ASP A 13 -16.54 35.15 11.42
N PRO A 14 -16.54 34.41 10.28
CA PRO A 14 -17.44 33.29 10.09
C PRO A 14 -17.42 32.27 11.24
N LEU A 15 -16.33 32.19 12.00
CA LEU A 15 -16.18 31.26 13.13
C LEU A 15 -16.40 31.92 14.51
N ASP A 16 -17.00 33.12 14.58
CA ASP A 16 -17.36 33.74 15.86
C ASP A 16 -18.52 33.01 16.57
N ASN A 17 -19.49 32.50 15.82
CA ASN A 17 -20.63 31.76 16.33
C ASN A 17 -21.32 30.94 15.22
N LEU A 18 -22.18 30.00 15.63
CA LEU A 18 -22.87 29.09 14.73
C LEU A 18 -23.65 29.79 13.60
N LYS A 19 -24.33 30.90 13.88
CA LYS A 19 -25.12 31.62 12.86
C LYS A 19 -24.22 32.26 11.81
N ALA A 20 -23.09 32.82 12.21
CA ALA A 20 -22.10 33.37 11.28
C ALA A 20 -21.53 32.28 10.35
N ALA A 21 -21.22 31.11 10.91
CA ALA A 21 -20.71 29.97 10.14
C ALA A 21 -21.73 29.49 9.11
N GLN A 22 -23.00 29.34 9.51
CA GLN A 22 -24.09 28.96 8.62
C GLN A 22 -24.33 29.96 7.48
N LEU A 23 -24.29 31.26 7.78
CA LEU A 23 -24.44 32.31 6.77
C LEU A 23 -23.28 32.33 5.77
N TRP A 24 -22.06 32.07 6.24
CA TRP A 24 -20.89 31.97 5.37
C TRP A 24 -20.94 30.71 4.50
N TRP A 25 -21.23 29.54 5.09
CA TRP A 25 -21.36 28.27 4.37
C TRP A 25 -22.35 28.34 3.20
N LYS A 26 -23.50 28.99 3.41
CA LYS A 26 -24.52 29.18 2.36
C LYS A 26 -23.99 29.90 1.11
N LYS A 27 -22.96 30.74 1.25
CA LYS A 27 -22.35 31.46 0.13
C LYS A 27 -21.41 30.57 -0.68
N ILE A 28 -20.76 29.62 -0.02
CA ILE A 28 -19.68 28.82 -0.61
C ILE A 28 -20.15 27.46 -1.11
N GLN A 29 -21.24 26.92 -0.54
CA GLN A 29 -21.81 25.62 -0.91
C GLN A 29 -22.32 25.53 -2.36
N ALA A 30 -22.45 26.67 -3.05
CA ALA A 30 -22.83 26.72 -4.46
C ALA A 30 -21.66 26.41 -5.41
N GLY A 31 -20.41 26.45 -4.91
CA GLY A 31 -19.21 26.06 -5.65
C GLY A 31 -19.00 24.55 -5.74
N ASP A 32 -17.94 24.14 -6.43
CA ASP A 32 -17.53 22.73 -6.43
C ASP A 32 -16.90 22.33 -5.08
N LEU A 33 -16.85 21.01 -4.82
CA LEU A 33 -16.36 20.47 -3.55
C LEU A 33 -14.88 20.84 -3.29
N ALA A 34 -14.06 20.93 -4.35
CA ALA A 34 -12.65 21.26 -4.24
C ALA A 34 -12.44 22.72 -3.81
N THR A 35 -13.22 23.66 -4.36
CA THR A 35 -13.17 25.08 -4.00
C THR A 35 -13.69 25.28 -2.59
N ALA A 36 -14.82 24.67 -2.24
CA ALA A 36 -15.36 24.74 -0.87
C ALA A 36 -14.35 24.25 0.17
N HIS A 37 -13.61 23.17 -0.15
CA HIS A 37 -12.55 22.65 0.70
C HIS A 37 -11.38 23.64 0.89
N ALA A 38 -10.92 24.26 -0.19
CA ALA A 38 -9.86 25.26 -0.14
C ALA A 38 -10.27 26.50 0.69
N GLU A 39 -11.51 26.98 0.50
CA GLU A 39 -12.04 28.13 1.25
C GLU A 39 -12.19 27.84 2.74
N VAL A 40 -12.62 26.62 3.11
CA VAL A 40 -12.65 26.19 4.52
C VAL A 40 -11.23 26.10 5.09
N ALA A 41 -10.27 25.54 4.35
CA ALA A 41 -8.89 25.46 4.80
C ALA A 41 -8.29 26.85 5.08
N GLU A 42 -8.57 27.84 4.23
CA GLU A 42 -8.13 29.22 4.42
C GLU A 42 -8.84 29.90 5.61
N LEU A 43 -10.16 29.70 5.75
CA LEU A 43 -10.92 30.21 6.90
C LEU A 43 -10.36 29.67 8.22
N VAL A 44 -10.12 28.37 8.33
CA VAL A 44 -9.57 27.74 9.54
C VAL A 44 -8.14 28.23 9.80
N ASN A 45 -7.32 28.43 8.77
CA ASN A 45 -5.98 29.01 8.93
C ASN A 45 -6.01 30.43 9.51
N ARG A 46 -6.92 31.29 9.01
CA ARG A 46 -7.15 32.62 9.59
C ARG A 46 -7.64 32.52 11.03
N PHE A 47 -8.56 31.59 11.30
CA PHE A 47 -9.06 31.34 12.65
C PHE A 47 -7.94 30.99 13.62
N ILE A 48 -6.99 30.13 13.25
CA ILE A 48 -5.85 29.74 14.11
C ILE A 48 -5.08 30.96 14.63
N SER A 49 -4.89 31.98 13.78
CA SER A 49 -4.13 33.19 14.10
C SER A 49 -4.98 34.31 14.76
N SER A 50 -6.31 34.14 14.82
CA SER A 50 -7.22 35.17 15.31
C SER A 50 -7.17 35.35 16.85
N GLN A 51 -7.21 36.61 17.29
CA GLN A 51 -7.49 37.02 18.67
C GLN A 51 -8.91 37.57 18.75
N PRO A 52 -9.90 36.70 19.03
CA PRO A 52 -10.29 36.47 20.44
C PRO A 52 -9.80 35.14 21.02
N GLU A 53 -9.97 34.96 22.33
CA GLU A 53 -9.74 33.69 23.01
C GLU A 53 -10.75 32.59 22.58
N PRO A 54 -10.40 31.31 22.76
CA PRO A 54 -11.33 30.18 22.57
C PRO A 54 -12.54 30.29 23.51
N ASN A 55 -13.75 30.13 22.96
CA ASN A 55 -14.99 30.06 23.75
C ASN A 55 -15.94 29.01 23.17
N ALA A 56 -17.00 28.64 23.90
CA ALA A 56 -17.91 27.59 23.48
C ALA A 56 -18.65 27.90 22.16
N SER A 57 -19.02 29.15 21.89
CA SER A 57 -19.70 29.54 20.65
C SER A 57 -18.82 29.34 19.42
N ARG A 58 -17.52 29.63 19.53
CA ARG A 58 -16.53 29.42 18.47
C ARG A 58 -16.23 27.95 18.25
N LEU A 59 -16.15 27.17 19.33
CA LEU A 59 -16.00 25.70 19.21
C LEU A 59 -17.21 25.09 18.52
N GLN A 60 -18.43 25.50 18.88
CA GLN A 60 -19.65 25.03 18.23
C GLN A 60 -19.68 25.39 16.74
N ALA A 61 -19.25 26.60 16.38
CA ALA A 61 -19.12 27.02 14.98
C ALA A 61 -18.12 26.16 14.21
N LEU A 62 -16.95 25.88 14.80
CA LEU A 62 -15.92 25.03 14.21
C LEU A 62 -16.41 23.58 14.05
N LEU A 63 -17.04 23.01 15.09
CA LEU A 63 -17.60 21.66 15.05
C LEU A 63 -18.68 21.54 13.96
N TRP A 64 -19.53 22.55 13.82
CA TRP A 64 -20.54 22.56 12.78
C TRP A 64 -19.93 22.67 11.39
N LEU A 65 -18.97 23.58 11.17
CA LEU A 65 -18.32 23.73 9.87
C LEU A 65 -17.58 22.46 9.44
N ASP A 66 -16.88 21.84 10.38
CA ASP A 66 -16.19 20.57 10.19
C ASP A 66 -17.12 19.43 9.77
N ASP A 67 -18.34 19.39 10.34
CA ASP A 67 -19.37 18.44 9.92
C ASP A 67 -19.81 18.63 8.46
N GLN A 68 -19.90 19.88 8.01
CA GLN A 68 -20.32 20.20 6.65
C GLN A 68 -19.25 19.92 5.60
N ILE A 69 -17.96 20.01 5.96
CA ILE A 69 -16.87 19.83 4.98
C ILE A 69 -16.52 18.36 4.71
N GLN A 70 -17.00 17.41 5.52
CA GLN A 70 -16.64 16.00 5.39
C GLN A 70 -16.88 15.40 3.99
N PRO A 71 -18.00 15.64 3.29
CA PRO A 71 -18.20 15.08 1.95
C PRO A 71 -17.16 15.55 0.93
N ALA A 72 -16.73 16.81 1.01
CA ALA A 72 -15.66 17.34 0.16
C ALA A 72 -14.31 16.70 0.50
N GLN A 73 -14.02 16.56 1.81
CA GLN A 73 -12.81 15.90 2.30
C GLN A 73 -12.74 14.42 1.84
N GLU A 74 -13.84 13.67 1.94
CA GLU A 74 -13.92 12.28 1.49
C GLU A 74 -13.76 12.18 -0.03
N SER A 75 -14.39 13.07 -0.80
CA SER A 75 -14.23 13.12 -2.26
C SER A 75 -12.75 13.27 -2.68
N LEU A 76 -12.00 14.17 -2.05
CA LEU A 76 -10.58 14.36 -2.35
C LEU A 76 -9.71 13.15 -1.96
N ILE A 77 -10.02 12.48 -0.84
CA ILE A 77 -9.34 11.24 -0.43
C ILE A 77 -9.59 10.14 -1.46
N VAL A 78 -10.85 9.96 -1.89
CA VAL A 78 -11.22 8.98 -2.90
C VAL A 78 -10.51 9.26 -4.23
N GLN A 79 -10.46 10.52 -4.67
CA GLN A 79 -9.71 10.90 -5.88
C GLN A 79 -8.22 10.58 -5.78
N TYR A 80 -7.60 10.82 -4.61
CA TYR A 80 -6.20 10.51 -4.37
C TYR A 80 -5.91 9.00 -4.47
N VAL A 81 -6.80 8.19 -3.90
CA VAL A 81 -6.58 6.74 -3.74
C VAL A 81 -6.99 5.93 -4.98
N GLN A 82 -7.98 6.39 -5.75
CA GLN A 82 -8.51 5.66 -6.89
C GLN A 82 -7.65 5.73 -8.16
N ASN A 83 -6.76 6.71 -8.29
CA ASN A 83 -5.97 6.92 -9.50
C ASN A 83 -4.47 6.58 -9.30
N PRO A 84 -4.07 5.29 -9.36
CA PRO A 84 -2.68 4.89 -9.16
C PRO A 84 -1.73 5.34 -10.27
N ARG A 85 -2.24 5.86 -11.38
CA ARG A 85 -1.47 6.37 -12.53
C ARG A 85 -1.55 7.89 -12.65
N MET A 86 -1.98 8.58 -11.60
CA MET A 86 -2.05 10.04 -11.61
C MET A 86 -0.67 10.67 -11.77
N SER A 87 -0.60 11.84 -12.39
CA SER A 87 0.66 12.59 -12.49
C SER A 87 1.10 13.09 -11.11
N LYS A 88 2.42 13.16 -10.88
CA LYS A 88 3.01 13.65 -9.62
C LYS A 88 2.49 15.03 -9.23
N THR A 89 2.22 15.89 -10.19
CA THR A 89 1.68 17.24 -9.96
C THR A 89 0.28 17.18 -9.34
N ILE A 90 -0.61 16.35 -9.89
CA ILE A 90 -1.98 16.20 -9.36
C ILE A 90 -1.92 15.48 -8.01
N GLU A 91 -1.09 14.45 -7.87
CA GLU A 91 -0.89 13.74 -6.60
C GLU A 91 -0.44 14.70 -5.49
N SER A 92 0.59 15.50 -5.78
CA SER A 92 1.11 16.51 -4.88
C SER A 92 0.04 17.53 -4.51
N ARG A 93 -0.74 18.05 -5.47
CA ARG A 93 -1.80 19.01 -5.20
C ARG A 93 -2.87 18.44 -4.27
N LEU A 94 -3.40 17.24 -4.56
CA LEU A 94 -4.42 16.60 -3.70
C LEU A 94 -3.87 16.32 -2.30
N TRP A 95 -2.62 15.86 -2.22
CA TRP A 95 -1.95 15.62 -0.94
C TRP A 95 -1.87 16.90 -0.10
N HIS A 96 -1.38 18.00 -0.67
CA HIS A 96 -1.23 19.28 0.05
C HIS A 96 -2.60 19.85 0.48
N GLN A 97 -3.61 19.71 -0.37
CA GLN A 97 -4.95 20.17 -0.05
C GLN A 97 -5.53 19.41 1.16
N VAL A 98 -5.55 18.07 1.12
CA VAL A 98 -6.06 17.24 2.22
C VAL A 98 -5.26 17.44 3.51
N MET A 99 -3.92 17.39 3.42
CA MET A 99 -3.04 17.53 4.59
C MET A 99 -3.08 18.93 5.19
N GLY A 100 -3.26 19.96 4.35
CA GLY A 100 -3.39 21.36 4.78
C GLY A 100 -4.62 21.55 5.66
N LEU A 101 -5.80 21.12 5.21
CA LEU A 101 -7.01 21.20 6.04
C LEU A 101 -6.85 20.38 7.32
N ALA A 102 -6.36 19.13 7.22
CA ALA A 102 -6.17 18.28 8.39
C ALA A 102 -5.26 18.95 9.45
N HIS A 103 -4.15 19.54 9.01
CA HIS A 103 -3.26 20.28 9.90
C HIS A 103 -3.95 21.48 10.54
N HIS A 104 -4.66 22.30 9.74
CA HIS A 104 -5.37 23.47 10.27
C HIS A 104 -6.44 23.07 11.29
N MET A 105 -7.18 21.99 11.04
CA MET A 105 -8.20 21.49 11.96
C MET A 105 -7.61 20.99 13.27
N ILE A 106 -6.50 20.24 13.23
CA ILE A 106 -5.77 19.80 14.43
C ILE A 106 -5.37 21.03 15.25
N VAL A 107 -4.69 22.01 14.65
CA VAL A 107 -4.21 23.19 15.38
C VAL A 107 -5.38 24.02 15.92
N ALA A 108 -6.49 24.13 15.18
CA ALA A 108 -7.69 24.81 15.62
C ALA A 108 -8.32 24.13 16.86
N TYR A 109 -8.49 22.80 16.86
CA TYR A 109 -9.02 22.07 18.01
C TYR A 109 -8.06 22.10 19.22
N LEU A 110 -6.75 22.03 18.98
CA LEU A 110 -5.73 22.15 20.04
C LEU A 110 -5.75 23.51 20.75
N ARG A 111 -6.41 24.54 20.23
CA ARG A 111 -6.66 25.78 20.98
C ARG A 111 -7.66 25.59 22.11
N PHE A 112 -8.60 24.65 21.96
CA PHE A 112 -9.65 24.33 22.94
C PHE A 112 -9.24 23.19 23.89
N ILE A 113 -8.40 22.25 23.43
CA ILE A 113 -7.97 21.06 24.19
C ILE A 113 -6.82 21.38 25.18
N ARG A 114 -6.43 22.66 25.33
CA ARG A 114 -5.35 23.02 26.26
C ARG A 114 -5.77 22.76 27.70
N ASP A 115 -4.92 22.04 28.40
CA ASP A 115 -5.00 21.81 29.83
C ASP A 115 -5.04 23.14 30.59
N PRO A 116 -6.13 23.46 31.31
CA PRO A 116 -6.15 24.62 32.21
C PRO A 116 -5.07 24.51 33.31
N GLY A 117 -4.53 23.32 33.58
CA GLY A 117 -3.48 23.07 34.59
C GLY A 117 -2.14 23.78 34.35
N ARG A 118 -1.81 24.20 33.12
CA ARG A 118 -0.61 25.06 32.90
C ARG A 118 -0.81 26.51 33.33
N ALA A 119 -2.05 26.95 33.57
CA ALA A 119 -2.33 28.30 34.07
C ALA A 119 -2.43 28.36 35.61
N GLU A 120 -2.59 27.20 36.28
CA GLU A 120 -2.99 27.17 37.70
C GLU A 120 -2.02 26.41 38.64
N GLU A 121 -0.93 25.79 38.16
CA GLU A 121 0.08 25.15 39.03
C GLU A 121 1.01 26.14 39.79
N GLY A 122 0.57 27.37 40.05
CA GLY A 122 1.43 28.30 40.82
C GLY A 122 0.82 29.63 41.24
N LYS A 123 -0.48 29.84 41.08
CA LYS A 123 -1.15 31.03 41.63
C LYS A 123 -2.52 30.63 42.15
N ASP A 124 -2.70 30.76 43.46
CA ASP A 124 -4.00 30.84 44.14
C ASP A 124 -4.75 32.10 43.66
N VAL A 125 -5.16 32.13 42.39
CA VAL A 125 -6.08 33.14 41.88
C VAL A 125 -7.48 32.58 42.12
N PRO A 126 -8.36 33.29 42.85
CA PRO A 126 -9.74 32.88 42.96
C PRO A 126 -10.35 32.78 41.55
N ILE A 127 -10.76 31.57 41.17
CA ILE A 127 -11.45 31.29 39.91
C ILE A 127 -12.70 32.16 39.88
N LYS A 128 -12.67 33.27 39.15
CA LYS A 128 -13.90 34.00 38.82
C LYS A 128 -14.77 33.01 38.04
N PRO A 129 -16.04 32.79 38.41
CA PRO A 129 -16.92 31.94 37.63
C PRO A 129 -16.97 32.49 36.20
N ALA A 130 -16.54 31.69 35.23
CA ALA A 130 -16.60 32.07 33.83
C ALA A 130 -18.06 32.35 33.48
N THR A 131 -18.41 33.62 33.24
CA THR A 131 -19.78 34.09 32.95
C THR A 131 -20.23 33.76 31.52
N GLY A 132 -19.77 32.63 30.96
CA GLY A 132 -20.05 32.19 29.60
C GLY A 132 -20.37 30.69 29.52
N PRO A 133 -20.98 30.24 28.41
CA PRO A 133 -21.24 28.82 28.19
C PRO A 133 -19.93 28.01 28.26
N SER A 134 -19.97 26.91 29.01
CA SER A 134 -18.81 26.03 29.21
C SER A 134 -18.42 25.30 27.93
N ILE A 135 -17.11 25.13 27.71
CA ILE A 135 -16.53 24.35 26.60
C ILE A 135 -16.61 22.84 26.87
N GLU A 136 -16.64 22.43 28.14
CA GLU A 136 -16.55 21.04 28.60
C GLU A 136 -17.50 20.06 27.85
N PRO A 137 -18.78 20.38 27.57
CA PRO A 137 -19.69 19.46 26.87
C PRO A 137 -19.24 19.08 25.45
N PHE A 138 -18.39 19.91 24.83
CA PHE A 138 -17.93 19.72 23.46
C PHE A 138 -16.51 19.13 23.39
N LEU A 139 -15.82 19.03 24.52
CA LEU A 139 -14.41 18.68 24.58
C LEU A 139 -14.14 17.24 24.14
N SER A 140 -15.00 16.30 24.53
CA SER A 140 -14.89 14.89 24.10
C SER A 140 -14.96 14.76 22.58
N LYS A 141 -15.94 15.42 21.93
CA LYS A 141 -16.07 15.45 20.46
C LYS A 141 -14.88 16.15 19.79
N ALA A 142 -14.35 17.23 20.38
CA ALA A 142 -13.16 17.91 19.87
C ALA A 142 -11.90 17.02 19.93
N MET A 143 -11.69 16.29 21.02
CA MET A 143 -10.57 15.35 21.17
C MET A 143 -10.67 14.20 20.16
N ALA A 144 -11.84 13.58 20.04
CA ALA A 144 -12.06 12.49 19.08
C ALA A 144 -11.86 12.95 17.63
N ARG A 145 -12.35 14.14 17.25
CA ARG A 145 -12.11 14.71 15.91
C ARG A 145 -10.64 15.07 15.68
N THR A 146 -9.94 15.53 16.71
CA THR A 146 -8.48 15.77 16.62
C THR A 146 -7.74 14.46 16.34
N LEU A 147 -8.08 13.38 17.02
CA LEU A 147 -7.54 12.05 16.75
C LEU A 147 -7.89 11.57 15.34
N ARG A 148 -9.12 11.77 14.87
CA ARG A 148 -9.53 11.45 13.48
C ARG A 148 -8.63 12.16 12.46
N TYR A 149 -8.34 13.45 12.64
CA TYR A 149 -7.44 14.17 11.74
C TYR A 149 -5.97 13.75 11.86
N LEU A 150 -5.50 13.40 13.06
CA LEU A 150 -4.16 12.81 13.24
C LEU A 150 -4.06 11.45 12.52
N GLY A 151 -5.10 10.62 12.59
CA GLY A 151 -5.20 9.38 11.82
C GLY A 151 -5.18 9.60 10.32
N LEU A 152 -5.86 10.64 9.83
CA LEU A 152 -5.79 11.05 8.43
C LEU A 152 -4.37 11.46 8.01
N GLN A 153 -3.66 12.23 8.85
CA GLN A 153 -2.27 12.60 8.59
C GLN A 153 -1.34 11.38 8.53
N ALA A 154 -1.46 10.45 9.48
CA ALA A 154 -0.69 9.20 9.46
C ALA A 154 -0.95 8.40 8.18
N LYS A 155 -2.23 8.25 7.80
CA LYS A 155 -2.65 7.55 6.59
C LYS A 155 -2.02 8.14 5.32
N PHE A 156 -2.04 9.47 5.18
CA PHE A 156 -1.43 10.15 4.02
C PHE A 156 0.09 10.07 3.98
N GLN A 157 0.75 9.84 5.12
CA GLN A 157 2.17 9.50 5.13
C GLN A 157 2.39 8.04 4.70
N TYR A 158 1.57 7.10 5.18
CA TYR A 158 1.63 5.70 4.78
C TYR A 158 1.41 5.51 3.27
N PHE A 159 0.53 6.31 2.65
CA PHE A 159 0.34 6.32 1.19
C PHE A 159 1.60 6.63 0.38
N ARG A 160 2.56 7.33 1.00
CA ARG A 160 3.87 7.66 0.42
C ARG A 160 5.00 6.84 1.01
N PHE A 161 4.67 5.73 1.67
CA PHE A 161 5.60 4.82 2.34
C PHE A 161 6.47 5.50 3.39
N LEU A 162 5.98 6.60 3.98
CA LEU A 162 6.60 7.31 5.10
C LEU A 162 6.06 6.78 6.43
N ALA A 163 6.73 7.15 7.52
CA ALA A 163 6.25 6.91 8.88
C ALA A 163 6.16 8.23 9.66
N PRO A 164 5.15 8.40 10.52
CA PRO A 164 5.05 9.56 11.40
C PRO A 164 6.22 9.66 12.38
N ASP A 165 6.62 10.90 12.64
CA ASP A 165 7.75 11.22 13.50
C ASP A 165 7.41 11.13 15.00
N LYS A 166 8.42 11.33 15.84
CA LYS A 166 8.27 11.28 17.30
C LYS A 166 7.29 12.33 17.84
N LYS A 167 7.22 13.51 17.22
CA LYS A 167 6.34 14.60 17.67
C LYS A 167 4.88 14.27 17.42
N PHE A 168 4.59 13.66 16.27
CA PHE A 168 3.27 13.14 15.95
C PHE A 168 2.78 12.13 17.00
N TRP A 169 3.59 11.13 17.33
CA TRP A 169 3.20 10.10 18.32
C TRP A 169 3.01 10.68 19.72
N ALA A 170 3.88 11.60 20.15
CA ALA A 170 3.68 12.33 21.40
C ALA A 170 2.33 13.06 21.43
N MET A 171 1.93 13.71 20.34
CA MET A 171 0.66 14.43 20.26
C MET A 171 -0.54 13.48 20.33
N VAL A 172 -0.53 12.39 19.57
CA VAL A 172 -1.59 11.36 19.61
C VAL A 172 -1.77 10.81 21.03
N ASN A 173 -0.65 10.42 21.67
CA ASN A 173 -0.65 9.88 23.03
C ASN A 173 -1.15 10.90 24.07
N GLN A 174 -0.75 12.17 23.94
CA GLN A 174 -1.18 13.25 24.84
C GLN A 174 -2.67 13.53 24.75
N ILE A 175 -3.25 13.56 23.54
CA ILE A 175 -4.69 13.81 23.37
C ILE A 175 -5.51 12.68 23.96
N PHE A 176 -5.14 11.43 23.71
CA PHE A 176 -5.83 10.30 24.31
C PHE A 176 -5.68 10.27 25.83
N ARG A 177 -4.47 10.51 26.36
CA ARG A 177 -4.25 10.63 27.81
C ARG A 177 -5.11 11.72 28.44
N PHE A 178 -5.28 12.86 27.77
CA PHE A 178 -6.11 13.94 28.28
C PHE A 178 -7.60 13.54 28.34
N ALA A 179 -8.08 12.79 27.33
CA ALA A 179 -9.43 12.22 27.36
C ALA A 179 -9.63 11.27 28.55
N GLU A 180 -8.63 10.42 28.86
CA GLU A 180 -8.68 9.52 30.03
C GLU A 180 -8.67 10.27 31.37
N VAL A 181 -7.88 11.34 31.48
CA VAL A 181 -7.83 12.17 32.70
C VAL A 181 -9.18 12.85 32.94
N LYS A 182 -9.86 13.25 31.86
CA LYS A 182 -11.21 13.82 31.91
C LYS A 182 -12.32 12.77 32.07
N GLY A 183 -12.01 11.48 31.93
CA GLY A 183 -12.98 10.38 32.05
C GLY A 183 -13.99 10.30 30.89
N VAL A 184 -13.63 10.83 29.72
CA VAL A 184 -14.49 10.91 28.52
C VAL A 184 -13.91 10.13 27.33
N ASP A 185 -12.88 9.32 27.55
CA ASP A 185 -12.17 8.57 26.51
C ASP A 185 -13.08 7.57 25.78
N SER A 186 -14.03 6.98 26.51
CA SER A 186 -14.95 5.94 26.02
C SER A 186 -16.35 6.45 25.71
N ASP A 187 -16.59 7.77 25.77
CA ASP A 187 -17.87 8.37 25.41
C ASP A 187 -18.17 8.13 23.92
N SER A 188 -19.27 7.44 23.63
CA SER A 188 -19.66 7.09 22.27
C SER A 188 -20.67 8.09 21.71
N PHE A 189 -20.35 8.70 20.56
CA PHE A 189 -21.21 9.67 19.87
C PHE A 189 -20.96 9.68 18.35
N PRO A 190 -21.91 10.14 17.52
CA PRO A 190 -21.64 10.39 16.11
C PRO A 190 -20.58 11.49 15.98
N LEU A 191 -19.45 11.19 15.33
CA LEU A 191 -18.41 12.19 15.08
C LEU A 191 -18.91 13.31 14.19
N TYR A 192 -19.65 12.94 13.14
CA TYR A 192 -20.25 13.84 12.17
C TYR A 192 -21.71 13.45 12.02
N ASP A 193 -22.62 14.41 12.21
CA ASP A 193 -24.05 14.22 12.12
C ASP A 193 -24.50 14.12 10.65
N SER A 194 -23.74 14.72 9.73
CA SER A 194 -23.98 14.66 8.28
C SER A 194 -23.66 13.28 7.68
N LEU A 195 -22.78 12.50 8.32
CA LEU A 195 -22.35 11.19 7.85
C LEU A 195 -23.12 10.08 8.58
N ARG A 196 -23.76 9.17 7.85
CA ARG A 196 -24.38 7.96 8.41
C ARG A 196 -23.32 6.92 8.77
N GLN A 197 -22.53 7.21 9.79
CA GLN A 197 -21.50 6.33 10.33
C GLN A 197 -21.87 5.87 11.74
N ARG A 198 -21.20 4.78 12.19
CA ARG A 198 -21.32 4.33 13.57
C ARG A 198 -20.82 5.42 14.52
N ALA A 199 -21.44 5.51 15.70
CA ALA A 199 -20.88 6.30 16.80
C ALA A 199 -19.47 5.81 17.15
N SER A 200 -18.59 6.76 17.47
CA SER A 200 -17.18 6.53 17.81
C SER A 200 -16.86 7.24 19.14
N SER A 201 -15.69 6.95 19.70
CA SER A 201 -15.16 7.52 20.93
C SER A 201 -13.70 7.94 20.73
N SER A 202 -13.11 8.67 21.69
CA SER A 202 -11.67 8.97 21.63
C SER A 202 -10.82 7.69 21.66
N ALA A 203 -11.26 6.66 22.38
CA ALA A 203 -10.65 5.34 22.40
C ALA A 203 -10.70 4.64 21.02
N ASP A 204 -11.85 4.68 20.34
CA ASP A 204 -12.00 4.11 19.00
C ASP A 204 -11.08 4.78 17.98
N GLU A 205 -11.00 6.11 18.00
CA GLU A 205 -10.13 6.89 17.11
C GLU A 205 -8.66 6.63 17.40
N TYR A 206 -8.27 6.57 18.67
CA TYR A 206 -6.91 6.23 19.07
C TYR A 206 -6.51 4.81 18.63
N LEU A 207 -7.41 3.83 18.84
CA LEU A 207 -7.21 2.45 18.39
C LEU A 207 -7.05 2.35 16.87
N GLN A 208 -7.82 3.10 16.09
CA GLN A 208 -7.65 3.14 14.63
C GLN A 208 -6.23 3.57 14.24
N ILE A 209 -5.70 4.65 14.84
CA ILE A 209 -4.34 5.14 14.56
C ILE A 209 -3.30 4.07 14.90
N MET A 210 -3.43 3.46 16.09
CA MET A 210 -2.49 2.46 16.59
C MET A 210 -2.53 1.16 15.78
N MET A 211 -3.72 0.65 15.46
CA MET A 211 -3.83 -0.60 14.73
C MET A 211 -3.35 -0.47 13.28
N LEU A 212 -3.58 0.69 12.65
CA LEU A 212 -3.08 0.98 11.30
C LEU A 212 -1.55 1.13 11.26
N SER A 213 -0.90 1.63 12.31
CA SER A 213 0.57 1.74 12.30
C SER A 213 1.26 0.38 12.19
N ASN A 214 0.66 -0.68 12.72
CA ASN A 214 1.16 -2.06 12.55
C ASN A 214 1.11 -2.55 11.10
N LEU A 215 0.20 -2.00 10.29
CA LEU A 215 0.06 -2.36 8.88
C LEU A 215 1.04 -1.60 7.98
N ASN A 216 1.73 -0.57 8.48
CA ASN A 216 2.74 0.19 7.74
C ASN A 216 4.06 -0.58 7.57
N SER A 217 3.98 -1.76 6.95
CA SER A 217 5.12 -2.62 6.62
C SER A 217 5.76 -2.26 5.27
N GLY A 218 5.17 -1.31 4.55
CA GLY A 218 5.53 -0.97 3.18
C GLY A 218 4.91 -1.89 2.12
N ALA A 219 4.08 -2.86 2.51
CA ALA A 219 3.51 -3.85 1.58
C ALA A 219 2.11 -3.51 1.05
N LEU A 220 1.47 -2.46 1.60
CA LEU A 220 0.11 -2.08 1.24
C LEU A 220 0.11 -0.88 0.29
N THR A 221 -0.66 -0.99 -0.78
CA THR A 221 -0.98 0.14 -1.66
C THR A 221 -1.83 1.19 -0.94
N PRO A 222 -1.88 2.45 -1.42
CA PRO A 222 -2.77 3.47 -0.85
C PRO A 222 -4.23 3.01 -0.76
N ARG A 223 -4.71 2.28 -1.78
CA ARG A 223 -6.07 1.73 -1.80
C ARG A 223 -6.30 0.66 -0.73
N GLN A 224 -5.34 -0.24 -0.55
CA GLN A 224 -5.43 -1.25 0.51
C GLN A 224 -5.36 -0.62 1.90
N MET A 225 -4.51 0.40 2.09
CA MET A 225 -4.41 1.12 3.36
C MET A 225 -5.68 1.92 3.67
N GLU A 226 -6.31 2.55 2.67
CA GLU A 226 -7.62 3.20 2.82
C GLU A 226 -8.69 2.19 3.23
N LEU A 227 -8.76 1.06 2.55
CA LEU A 227 -9.73 0.00 2.84
C LEU A 227 -9.54 -0.57 4.26
N ALA A 228 -8.28 -0.77 4.68
CA ALA A 228 -7.95 -1.17 6.04
C ALA A 228 -8.41 -0.13 7.07
N SER A 229 -8.27 1.16 6.78
CA SER A 229 -8.76 2.26 7.62
C SER A 229 -10.28 2.24 7.75
N THR A 230 -11.01 2.04 6.64
CA THR A 230 -12.48 1.94 6.65
C THR A 230 -12.94 0.77 7.52
N TRP A 231 -12.33 -0.41 7.37
CA TRP A 231 -12.68 -1.57 8.19
C TRP A 231 -12.32 -1.39 9.66
N MET A 232 -11.19 -0.75 9.96
CA MET A 232 -10.82 -0.45 11.34
C MET A 232 -11.84 0.47 12.01
N GLY A 233 -12.45 1.41 11.29
CA GLY A 233 -13.58 2.20 11.78
C GLY A 233 -14.85 1.39 12.03
N MET A 234 -15.03 0.25 11.34
CA MET A 234 -16.12 -0.69 11.63
C MET A 234 -15.81 -1.58 12.84
N TRP A 235 -14.55 -1.92 13.06
CA TRP A 235 -14.15 -2.93 14.04
C TRP A 235 -13.54 -2.41 15.34
N SER A 236 -13.24 -1.11 15.47
CA SER A 236 -12.57 -0.54 16.66
C SER A 236 -13.25 -0.92 17.98
N HIS A 237 -14.58 -0.97 17.97
CA HIS A 237 -15.41 -1.34 19.13
C HIS A 237 -15.23 -2.79 19.63
N HIS A 238 -14.62 -3.68 18.84
CA HIS A 238 -14.25 -5.04 19.27
C HIS A 238 -12.90 -5.09 20.00
N ILE A 239 -12.26 -3.94 20.23
CA ILE A 239 -11.01 -3.83 20.97
C ILE A 239 -11.24 -2.96 22.20
N VAL A 240 -10.81 -3.45 23.36
CA VAL A 240 -10.89 -2.71 24.63
C VAL A 240 -9.47 -2.32 25.06
N ILE A 241 -9.27 -1.01 25.31
CA ILE A 241 -8.03 -0.49 25.87
C ILE A 241 -8.04 -0.74 27.38
N GLU A 242 -7.04 -1.46 27.89
CA GLU A 242 -6.89 -1.73 29.31
C GLU A 242 -5.67 -1.01 29.90
N LYS A 243 -5.79 -0.58 31.16
CA LYS A 243 -4.71 0.06 31.92
C LYS A 243 -3.74 -0.96 32.53
N HIS A 244 -4.24 -2.15 32.84
CA HIS A 244 -3.47 -3.21 33.48
C HIS A 244 -3.16 -4.30 32.47
N ALA A 245 -1.88 -4.59 32.34
CA ALA A 245 -1.41 -5.64 31.44
C ALA A 245 -1.77 -7.02 31.97
N LYS A 246 -2.40 -7.83 31.13
CA LYS A 246 -2.70 -9.25 31.39
C LYS A 246 -1.71 -10.12 30.59
N PRO A 247 -0.66 -10.66 31.23
CA PRO A 247 0.35 -11.46 30.54
C PRO A 247 -0.27 -12.67 29.86
N GLY A 248 0.07 -12.88 28.59
CA GLY A 248 -0.44 -14.00 27.79
C GLY A 248 -1.80 -13.78 27.13
N GLU A 249 -2.56 -12.74 27.53
CA GLU A 249 -3.83 -12.35 26.90
C GLU A 249 -3.66 -11.13 25.99
N HIS A 250 -2.99 -10.08 26.48
CA HIS A 250 -2.75 -8.86 25.72
C HIS A 250 -1.59 -9.05 24.75
N GLN A 251 -1.80 -8.59 23.52
CA GLN A 251 -0.88 -8.78 22.40
C GLN A 251 -0.18 -7.48 22.00
N PHE A 252 -0.78 -6.35 22.38
CA PHE A 252 -0.34 -5.03 22.01
C PHE A 252 -0.21 -4.16 23.26
N TYR A 253 0.80 -3.29 23.26
CA TYR A 253 0.99 -2.29 24.31
C TYR A 253 1.53 -0.98 23.73
N VAL A 254 1.25 0.11 24.43
CA VAL A 254 1.78 1.45 24.15
C VAL A 254 2.04 2.18 25.47
N ASP A 255 3.09 2.99 25.51
CA ASP A 255 3.37 3.89 26.62
C ASP A 255 2.89 5.30 26.25
N LEU A 256 1.89 5.81 26.96
CA LEU A 256 1.31 7.14 26.68
C LEU A 256 2.27 8.30 27.03
N SER A 257 3.36 8.04 27.75
CA SER A 257 4.42 9.03 27.99
C SER A 257 5.49 9.06 26.89
N GLY A 258 5.48 8.04 26.02
CA GLY A 258 6.49 7.85 24.98
C GLY A 258 6.18 8.56 23.66
N TYR A 259 7.08 8.31 22.69
CA TYR A 259 7.09 8.89 21.35
C TYR A 259 6.95 7.83 20.25
N GLU A 260 6.41 6.67 20.61
CA GLU A 260 6.34 5.51 19.73
C GLU A 260 4.88 5.07 19.56
N PRO A 261 4.55 4.46 18.41
CA PRO A 261 3.27 3.79 18.24
C PRO A 261 3.17 2.54 19.12
N VAL A 262 2.01 1.89 19.03
CA VAL A 262 1.81 0.55 19.60
C VAL A 262 2.92 -0.42 19.17
N ARG A 263 3.31 -1.27 20.12
CA ARG A 263 4.23 -2.39 19.91
C ARG A 263 3.55 -3.69 20.30
N ARG A 264 3.99 -4.79 19.70
CA ARG A 264 3.59 -6.12 20.13
C ARG A 264 4.26 -6.46 21.46
N VAL A 265 3.51 -7.10 22.33
CA VAL A 265 3.99 -7.65 23.59
C VAL A 265 4.89 -8.85 23.26
N GLY A 266 6.17 -8.78 23.65
CA GLY A 266 7.06 -9.92 23.65
C GLY A 266 6.98 -10.71 24.97
N SER A 267 8.08 -11.32 25.41
CA SER A 267 8.08 -12.15 26.63
C SER A 267 7.83 -11.38 27.93
N LYS A 268 8.00 -10.06 27.95
CA LYS A 268 7.73 -9.19 29.12
C LYS A 268 6.98 -7.96 28.66
N ILE A 269 5.89 -7.64 29.37
CA ILE A 269 5.19 -6.36 29.20
C ILE A 269 5.91 -5.32 30.06
N PRO A 270 6.41 -4.21 29.49
CA PRO A 270 7.00 -3.15 30.29
C PRO A 270 6.00 -2.64 31.32
N GLN A 271 6.34 -2.80 32.60
CA GLN A 271 5.55 -2.24 33.70
C GLN A 271 5.86 -0.75 33.79
N GLY A 272 4.97 0.07 33.23
CA GLY A 272 5.00 1.52 33.34
C GLY A 272 3.63 2.02 33.82
N ASN A 273 3.62 3.08 34.63
CA ASN A 273 2.38 3.60 35.24
C ASN A 273 1.36 4.14 34.23
N ILE A 274 1.79 4.43 32.99
CA ILE A 274 0.95 5.01 31.93
C ILE A 274 0.92 4.11 30.67
N SER A 275 1.20 2.82 30.83
CA SER A 275 1.07 1.85 29.75
C SER A 275 -0.40 1.51 29.48
N ARG A 276 -0.75 1.30 28.21
CA ARG A 276 -2.05 0.78 27.77
C ARG A 276 -1.83 -0.47 26.94
N CYS A 277 -2.73 -1.43 27.07
CA CYS A 277 -2.61 -2.74 26.44
C CYS A 277 -3.98 -3.27 26.02
N TRP A 278 -3.99 -4.11 24.98
CA TRP A 278 -5.23 -4.69 24.48
C TRP A 278 -4.99 -6.05 23.79
N SER A 279 -6.09 -6.76 23.59
CA SER A 279 -6.18 -8.00 22.84
C SER A 279 -6.95 -7.78 21.53
N THR A 280 -6.62 -8.56 20.49
CA THR A 280 -7.30 -8.57 19.19
C THR A 280 -8.08 -9.87 18.95
N VAL A 281 -8.27 -10.70 19.99
CA VAL A 281 -8.93 -12.02 19.85
C VAL A 281 -10.33 -11.89 19.23
N GLU A 282 -11.18 -11.01 19.76
CA GLU A 282 -12.54 -10.81 19.24
C GLU A 282 -12.52 -10.26 17.81
N LEU A 283 -11.68 -9.25 17.55
CA LEU A 283 -11.46 -8.69 16.22
C LEU A 283 -11.09 -9.77 15.18
N VAL A 284 -10.10 -10.61 15.50
CA VAL A 284 -9.65 -11.68 14.59
C VAL A 284 -10.75 -12.71 14.35
N GLN A 285 -11.56 -13.02 15.36
CA GLN A 285 -12.73 -13.90 15.18
C GLN A 285 -13.74 -13.30 14.18
N GLN A 286 -14.02 -12.00 14.27
CA GLN A 286 -14.91 -11.32 13.33
C GLN A 286 -14.34 -11.31 11.91
N ILE A 287 -13.04 -11.01 11.75
CA ILE A 287 -12.36 -11.07 10.46
C ILE A 287 -12.45 -12.50 9.88
N GLY A 288 -12.22 -13.53 10.70
CA GLY A 288 -12.31 -14.92 10.29
C GLY A 288 -13.72 -15.38 9.92
N LEU A 289 -14.77 -14.79 10.51
CA LEU A 289 -16.16 -15.02 10.09
C LEU A 289 -16.41 -14.42 8.71
N ILE A 290 -16.07 -13.14 8.51
CA ILE A 290 -16.22 -12.45 7.22
C ILE A 290 -15.45 -13.18 6.12
N ARG A 291 -14.19 -13.57 6.39
CA ARG A 291 -13.35 -14.31 5.44
C ARG A 291 -14.00 -15.62 4.99
N ARG A 292 -14.51 -16.43 5.92
CA ARG A 292 -15.19 -17.68 5.60
C ARG A 292 -16.45 -17.48 4.77
N THR A 293 -17.24 -16.42 5.04
CA THR A 293 -18.41 -16.07 4.24
C THR A 293 -18.05 -15.66 2.80
N LEU A 294 -16.94 -14.95 2.62
CA LEU A 294 -16.44 -14.58 1.28
C LEU A 294 -15.91 -15.81 0.53
N GLU A 295 -15.20 -16.71 1.23
CA GLU A 295 -14.65 -17.95 0.66
C GLU A 295 -15.75 -18.95 0.24
N SER A 296 -16.89 -18.98 0.93
CA SER A 296 -18.02 -19.83 0.56
C SER A 296 -18.81 -19.34 -0.67
N GLY A 297 -18.45 -18.19 -1.24
CA GLY A 297 -19.15 -17.60 -2.39
C GLY A 297 -20.57 -17.12 -2.09
N SER A 298 -20.94 -17.07 -0.81
CA SER A 298 -22.28 -16.65 -0.39
C SER A 298 -22.42 -15.14 -0.59
N LYS A 299 -23.32 -14.74 -1.51
CA LYS A 299 -23.73 -13.34 -1.69
C LYS A 299 -24.63 -12.90 -0.52
N SER A 300 -24.13 -12.98 0.71
CA SER A 300 -24.86 -12.46 1.87
C SER A 300 -25.02 -10.96 1.71
N THR A 301 -26.26 -10.46 1.68
CA THR A 301 -26.57 -9.03 1.60
C THR A 301 -26.18 -8.26 2.87
N SER A 302 -25.84 -8.96 3.96
CA SER A 302 -25.46 -8.36 5.24
C SER A 302 -24.06 -7.77 5.27
N LEU A 303 -23.17 -8.15 4.34
CA LEU A 303 -21.81 -7.61 4.28
C LEU A 303 -21.79 -6.26 3.56
N ASP A 304 -20.96 -5.35 4.06
CA ASP A 304 -20.67 -4.08 3.43
C ASP A 304 -19.99 -4.26 2.06
N ASP A 305 -20.28 -3.37 1.11
CA ASP A 305 -19.75 -3.45 -0.26
C ASP A 305 -18.21 -3.33 -0.32
N SER A 306 -17.59 -2.72 0.68
CA SER A 306 -16.12 -2.65 0.78
C SER A 306 -15.45 -4.03 0.83
N PHE A 307 -16.11 -5.05 1.39
CA PHE A 307 -15.61 -6.43 1.42
C PHE A 307 -15.72 -7.16 0.08
N ARG A 308 -16.49 -6.61 -0.87
CA ARG A 308 -16.71 -7.21 -2.20
C ARG A 308 -15.74 -6.67 -3.26
N GLN A 309 -14.86 -5.73 -2.89
CA GLN A 309 -13.90 -5.17 -3.84
C GLN A 309 -12.86 -6.21 -4.29
N PRO A 310 -12.35 -6.11 -5.54
CA PRO A 310 -11.26 -6.97 -6.00
C PRO A 310 -10.05 -6.90 -5.06
N GLY A 311 -9.55 -8.06 -4.62
CA GLY A 311 -8.42 -8.16 -3.69
C GLY A 311 -8.76 -7.93 -2.21
N ALA A 312 -10.03 -7.68 -1.86
CA ALA A 312 -10.44 -7.52 -0.46
C ALA A 312 -10.17 -8.79 0.38
N LEU A 313 -10.41 -9.97 -0.17
CA LEU A 313 -10.14 -11.24 0.51
C LEU A 313 -8.65 -11.42 0.85
N ASP A 314 -7.75 -11.07 -0.09
CA ASP A 314 -6.31 -11.15 0.13
C ASP A 314 -5.85 -10.12 1.16
N LEU A 315 -6.44 -8.92 1.15
CA LEU A 315 -6.20 -7.91 2.16
C LEU A 315 -6.68 -8.36 3.54
N LEU A 316 -7.84 -9.00 3.66
CA LEU A 316 -8.34 -9.56 4.92
C LEU A 316 -7.36 -10.60 5.49
N LYS A 317 -6.89 -11.52 4.65
CA LYS A 317 -5.87 -12.52 5.03
C LYS A 317 -4.57 -11.85 5.50
N HIS A 318 -4.16 -10.80 4.79
CA HIS A 318 -2.97 -10.03 5.15
C HIS A 318 -3.14 -9.35 6.52
N ILE A 319 -4.23 -8.61 6.73
CA ILE A 319 -4.53 -7.91 7.99
C ILE A 319 -4.66 -8.90 9.16
N GLU A 320 -5.38 -10.01 8.96
CA GLU A 320 -5.51 -11.10 9.93
C GLU A 320 -4.13 -11.58 10.40
N SER A 321 -3.20 -11.80 9.46
CA SER A 321 -1.82 -12.21 9.79
C SER A 321 -1.05 -11.22 10.68
N TRP A 322 -1.36 -9.93 10.55
CA TRP A 322 -0.72 -8.86 11.32
C TRP A 322 -1.37 -8.60 12.67
N TRP A 323 -2.57 -9.12 12.93
CA TRP A 323 -3.27 -8.94 14.20
C TRP A 323 -3.53 -10.27 14.92
N LEU A 324 -3.07 -11.40 14.38
CA LEU A 324 -3.07 -12.69 15.06
C LEU A 324 -2.23 -12.66 16.35
N PRO A 325 -2.62 -13.43 17.39
CA PRO A 325 -1.80 -13.69 18.56
C PRO A 325 -0.46 -14.31 18.17
N GLU A 326 0.63 -13.91 18.83
CA GLU A 326 2.00 -14.36 18.50
C GLU A 326 2.15 -15.88 18.41
N LYS A 327 1.48 -16.63 19.29
CA LYS A 327 1.47 -18.10 19.28
C LYS A 327 0.93 -18.72 17.99
N LEU A 328 0.14 -17.95 17.22
CA LEU A 328 -0.48 -18.34 15.96
C LEU A 328 0.17 -17.64 14.76
N VAL A 329 1.14 -16.74 14.98
CA VAL A 329 1.85 -16.05 13.90
C VAL A 329 2.76 -17.07 13.22
N GLN A 330 2.40 -17.43 11.99
CA GLN A 330 3.35 -18.12 11.12
C GLN A 330 4.52 -17.18 10.81
N PRO A 331 5.76 -17.69 10.70
CA PRO A 331 6.88 -16.85 10.34
C PRO A 331 6.60 -16.19 8.99
N GLN A 332 6.37 -14.87 9.00
CA GLN A 332 6.12 -14.06 7.79
C GLN A 332 7.30 -14.11 6.81
N ARG A 333 8.45 -14.62 7.24
CA ARG A 333 9.67 -14.75 6.45
C ARG A 333 9.99 -16.22 6.24
N HIS A 334 10.07 -16.63 4.97
CA HIS A 334 10.43 -18.00 4.58
C HIS A 334 11.95 -18.26 4.61
N ALA A 335 12.78 -17.22 4.76
CA ALA A 335 14.23 -17.33 4.80
C ALA A 335 14.89 -16.16 5.55
N ASP A 336 16.01 -16.45 6.22
CA ASP A 336 16.84 -15.46 6.89
C ASP A 336 17.52 -14.51 5.90
N ARG A 337 17.68 -13.25 6.30
CA ARG A 337 18.36 -12.22 5.52
C ARG A 337 19.78 -12.01 6.04
N VAL A 338 20.73 -11.98 5.11
CA VAL A 338 22.14 -11.68 5.37
C VAL A 338 22.40 -10.25 4.90
N LYS A 339 23.05 -9.43 5.74
CA LYS A 339 23.50 -8.09 5.33
C LYS A 339 24.63 -8.23 4.32
N VAL A 340 24.49 -7.54 3.19
CA VAL A 340 25.47 -7.53 2.11
C VAL A 340 25.63 -6.11 1.57
N LYS A 341 26.68 -5.87 0.78
CA LYS A 341 26.81 -4.68 -0.05
C LYS A 341 27.19 -5.15 -1.44
N LYS A 342 26.24 -5.10 -2.36
CA LYS A 342 26.39 -5.54 -3.75
C LYS A 342 25.63 -4.60 -4.67
N MET A 343 26.03 -4.56 -5.93
CA MET A 343 25.23 -3.90 -6.96
C MET A 343 24.16 -4.84 -7.53
N LEU A 344 23.01 -4.28 -7.90
CA LEU A 344 21.92 -4.98 -8.54
C LEU A 344 21.49 -4.17 -9.76
N ASP A 345 21.73 -4.71 -10.95
CA ASP A 345 21.18 -4.13 -12.16
C ASP A 345 19.67 -4.42 -12.21
N VAL A 346 18.89 -3.42 -12.61
CA VAL A 346 17.43 -3.47 -12.62
C VAL A 346 16.92 -2.97 -13.96
N MET A 347 15.95 -3.70 -14.49
CA MET A 347 15.29 -3.39 -15.75
C MET A 347 13.77 -3.54 -15.59
N GLN A 348 13.04 -2.61 -16.18
CA GLN A 348 11.59 -2.59 -16.18
C GLN A 348 11.02 -2.76 -17.58
N GLY A 349 9.70 -3.00 -17.66
CA GLY A 349 8.99 -3.13 -18.92
C GLY A 349 8.97 -4.57 -19.43
N MET A 350 7.78 -5.15 -19.57
CA MET A 350 7.61 -6.55 -19.96
C MET A 350 8.28 -6.89 -21.30
N HIS A 351 8.30 -5.93 -22.24
CA HIS A 351 8.94 -6.13 -23.54
C HIS A 351 10.45 -6.32 -23.41
N ASP A 352 11.14 -5.37 -22.76
CA ASP A 352 12.59 -5.40 -22.58
C ASP A 352 13.02 -6.58 -21.70
N ILE A 353 12.27 -6.86 -20.64
CA ILE A 353 12.46 -8.04 -19.79
C ILE A 353 12.45 -9.33 -20.65
N CYS A 354 11.43 -9.49 -21.50
CA CYS A 354 11.32 -10.67 -22.36
C CYS A 354 12.47 -10.76 -23.38
N LEU A 355 12.90 -9.64 -23.97
CA LEU A 355 14.01 -9.61 -24.93
C LEU A 355 15.32 -10.05 -24.28
N HIS A 356 15.66 -9.52 -23.10
CA HIS A 356 16.91 -9.83 -22.42
C HIS A 356 16.95 -11.24 -21.86
N ILE A 357 15.83 -11.71 -21.29
CA ILE A 357 15.74 -13.11 -20.85
C ILE A 357 15.87 -14.05 -22.06
N ARG A 358 15.27 -13.71 -23.22
CA ARG A 358 15.42 -14.51 -24.44
C ARG A 358 16.88 -14.55 -24.89
N TYR A 359 17.57 -13.41 -24.86
CA TYR A 359 18.99 -13.33 -25.16
C TYR A 359 19.82 -14.24 -24.24
N ASP A 360 19.63 -14.18 -22.92
CA ASP A 360 20.33 -15.06 -21.97
C ASP A 360 20.03 -16.53 -22.23
N ASN A 361 18.77 -16.85 -22.56
CA ASN A 361 18.35 -18.21 -22.87
C ASN A 361 19.02 -18.77 -24.13
N GLU A 362 19.17 -17.95 -25.16
CA GLU A 362 19.88 -18.31 -26.40
C GLU A 362 21.38 -18.44 -26.15
N ARG A 363 21.99 -17.48 -25.42
CA ARG A 363 23.40 -17.51 -25.06
C ARG A 363 23.78 -18.78 -24.30
N MET A 364 22.96 -19.17 -23.33
CA MET A 364 23.17 -20.41 -22.56
C MET A 364 23.08 -21.66 -23.44
N SER A 365 22.10 -21.71 -24.36
CA SER A 365 21.96 -22.79 -25.34
C SER A 365 23.19 -22.87 -26.27
N ASP A 366 23.74 -21.73 -26.67
CA ASP A 366 24.93 -21.68 -27.52
C ASP A 366 26.21 -22.06 -26.76
N LEU A 367 26.31 -21.76 -25.47
CA LEU A 367 27.40 -22.24 -24.62
C LEU A 367 27.36 -23.77 -24.46
N GLU A 368 26.18 -24.36 -24.28
CA GLU A 368 25.98 -25.82 -24.27
C GLU A 368 26.44 -26.42 -25.61
N LYS A 369 26.00 -25.84 -26.74
CA LYS A 369 26.46 -26.27 -28.08
C LYS A 369 27.96 -26.07 -28.31
N ARG A 370 28.59 -25.03 -27.72
CA ARG A 370 30.04 -24.80 -27.83
C ARG A 370 30.83 -25.88 -27.08
N GLN A 371 30.37 -26.32 -25.91
CA GLN A 371 30.97 -27.47 -25.22
C GLN A 371 30.85 -28.75 -26.05
N ASP A 372 29.70 -28.98 -26.68
CA ASP A 372 29.52 -30.11 -27.62
C ASP A 372 30.44 -29.96 -28.86
N ALA A 373 30.61 -28.74 -29.37
CA ALA A 373 31.50 -28.48 -30.51
C ALA A 373 32.99 -28.64 -30.14
N ASP A 374 33.42 -28.26 -28.94
CA ASP A 374 34.77 -28.52 -28.45
C ASP A 374 35.01 -30.03 -28.22
N HIS A 375 33.96 -30.76 -27.85
CA HIS A 375 33.98 -32.23 -27.83
C HIS A 375 34.09 -32.80 -29.26
N ASP A 376 33.36 -32.26 -30.23
CA ASP A 376 33.49 -32.63 -31.65
C ASP A 376 34.90 -32.31 -32.20
N GLU A 377 35.54 -31.20 -31.79
CA GLU A 377 36.94 -30.91 -32.14
C GLU A 377 37.90 -31.94 -31.54
N MET A 378 37.66 -32.36 -30.30
CA MET A 378 38.44 -33.42 -29.66
C MET A 378 38.26 -34.76 -30.38
N LEU A 379 37.04 -35.07 -30.86
CA LEU A 379 36.77 -36.25 -31.68
C LEU A 379 37.45 -36.15 -33.05
N ASP A 380 37.34 -35.02 -33.74
CA ASP A 380 38.00 -34.75 -35.02
C ASP A 380 39.52 -34.89 -34.89
N MET A 381 40.11 -34.37 -33.81
CA MET A 381 41.54 -34.53 -33.52
C MET A 381 41.94 -35.98 -33.25
N ARG A 382 41.11 -36.76 -32.56
CA ARG A 382 41.37 -38.19 -32.30
C ARG A 382 41.19 -39.06 -33.55
N GLN A 383 40.26 -38.70 -34.42
CA GLN A 383 39.87 -39.51 -35.58
C GLN A 383 40.69 -39.16 -36.84
N TYR A 384 40.91 -37.86 -37.09
CA TYR A 384 41.53 -37.37 -38.32
C TYR A 384 42.88 -36.67 -38.09
N GLY A 385 43.22 -36.32 -36.84
CA GLY A 385 44.45 -35.59 -36.51
C GLY A 385 44.41 -34.09 -36.81
N PHE A 386 43.26 -33.57 -37.27
CA PHE A 386 43.02 -32.16 -37.52
C PHE A 386 41.53 -31.85 -37.37
N VAL A 387 41.20 -30.62 -36.93
CA VAL A 387 39.82 -30.15 -36.86
C VAL A 387 39.27 -29.94 -38.27
N THR A 388 38.11 -30.52 -38.55
CA THR A 388 37.50 -30.43 -39.89
C THR A 388 37.02 -29.03 -40.22
N ASP A 389 37.01 -28.67 -41.51
CA ASP A 389 36.56 -27.35 -41.96
C ASP A 389 35.08 -27.09 -41.63
N ARG A 390 34.28 -28.16 -41.51
CA ARG A 390 32.89 -28.09 -41.04
C ARG A 390 32.79 -27.57 -39.61
N THR A 391 33.66 -28.05 -38.71
CA THR A 391 33.70 -27.65 -37.29
C THR A 391 34.21 -26.20 -37.16
N LYS A 392 35.21 -25.82 -37.97
CA LYS A 392 35.73 -24.43 -38.03
C LYS A 392 34.70 -23.42 -38.52
N GLN A 393 33.97 -23.72 -39.60
CA GLN A 393 32.93 -22.81 -40.13
C GLN A 393 31.79 -22.57 -39.13
N ARG A 394 31.41 -23.60 -38.37
CA ARG A 394 30.39 -23.50 -37.31
C ARG A 394 30.80 -22.53 -36.19
N LYS A 395 32.08 -22.52 -35.81
CA LYS A 395 32.63 -21.57 -34.80
C LYS A 395 32.62 -20.13 -35.29
N VAL A 396 33.02 -19.88 -36.53
CA VAL A 396 33.05 -18.51 -37.11
C VAL A 396 31.64 -17.90 -37.16
N GLN A 397 30.64 -18.69 -37.53
CA GLN A 397 29.24 -18.25 -37.58
C GLN A 397 28.68 -17.95 -36.17
N ALA A 398 28.95 -18.83 -35.20
CA ALA A 398 28.54 -18.64 -33.80
C ALA A 398 29.26 -17.46 -33.09
N MET A 399 30.41 -17.01 -33.61
CA MET A 399 31.13 -15.83 -33.12
C MET A 399 30.52 -14.53 -33.65
N ALA A 400 30.15 -14.50 -34.95
CA ALA A 400 29.56 -13.32 -35.60
C ALA A 400 28.17 -12.95 -35.04
N GLU A 401 27.33 -13.95 -34.72
CA GLU A 401 26.00 -13.74 -34.13
C GLU A 401 26.05 -13.23 -32.67
N HIS A 402 27.16 -13.47 -31.96
CA HIS A 402 27.32 -13.09 -30.55
C HIS A 402 27.60 -11.59 -30.35
N VAL A 403 28.36 -10.99 -31.29
CA VAL A 403 28.77 -9.57 -31.24
C VAL A 403 27.60 -8.61 -31.51
N GLN A 404 26.60 -9.01 -32.30
CA GLN A 404 25.44 -8.18 -32.66
C GLN A 404 24.40 -7.99 -31.53
N LYS A 405 24.41 -8.85 -30.50
CA LYS A 405 23.35 -8.92 -29.48
C LYS A 405 23.66 -8.18 -28.16
N HIS A 406 24.85 -7.59 -28.01
CA HIS A 406 25.30 -6.93 -26.77
C HIS A 406 24.74 -5.52 -26.52
N THR A 407 23.89 -4.99 -27.42
CA THR A 407 23.38 -3.60 -27.38
C THR A 407 21.86 -3.57 -27.22
N ILE A 408 21.32 -4.22 -26.19
CA ILE A 408 19.88 -4.19 -25.92
C ILE A 408 19.69 -3.50 -24.56
N GLY A 409 18.82 -2.48 -24.53
CA GLY A 409 18.25 -1.84 -23.33
C GLY A 409 19.15 -1.00 -22.42
N GLU A 410 18.56 0.04 -21.83
CA GLU A 410 19.12 0.74 -20.66
C GLU A 410 18.72 0.00 -19.37
N HIS A 411 19.63 -0.10 -18.40
CA HIS A 411 19.37 -0.66 -17.07
C HIS A 411 19.87 0.30 -16.00
N GLU A 412 19.21 0.29 -14.84
CA GLU A 412 19.62 1.06 -13.65
C GLU A 412 20.44 0.16 -12.72
N THR A 413 21.25 0.74 -11.84
CA THR A 413 21.98 -0.01 -10.80
C THR A 413 21.57 0.47 -9.41
N TRP A 414 21.11 -0.45 -8.57
CA TRP A 414 20.71 -0.20 -7.18
C TRP A 414 21.68 -0.84 -6.19
N VAL A 415 21.72 -0.33 -4.96
CA VAL A 415 22.60 -0.85 -3.89
C VAL A 415 21.83 -1.84 -3.03
N VAL A 416 22.26 -3.10 -2.98
CA VAL A 416 21.69 -4.14 -2.11
C VAL A 416 22.31 -4.04 -0.72
N GLU A 417 21.48 -3.92 0.30
CA GLU A 417 21.89 -3.87 1.71
C GLU A 417 21.72 -5.22 2.41
N ASN A 418 20.83 -6.07 1.90
CA ASN A 418 20.61 -7.41 2.41
C ASN A 418 19.96 -8.33 1.37
N GLU A 419 20.17 -9.63 1.51
CA GLU A 419 19.64 -10.65 0.60
C GLU A 419 19.14 -11.87 1.39
N SER A 420 18.23 -12.64 0.79
CA SER A 420 17.84 -13.98 1.24
C SER A 420 17.67 -14.91 0.05
N LYS A 421 17.40 -16.20 0.29
CA LYS A 421 17.05 -17.16 -0.77
C LYS A 421 15.83 -16.75 -1.61
N GLY A 422 15.03 -15.78 -1.17
CA GLY A 422 13.81 -15.33 -1.85
C GLY A 422 13.89 -13.95 -2.49
N GLY A 423 15.02 -13.24 -2.38
CA GLY A 423 15.22 -11.96 -3.02
C GLY A 423 16.04 -10.96 -2.21
N TYR A 424 15.85 -9.67 -2.49
CA TYR A 424 16.77 -8.61 -2.12
C TYR A 424 16.10 -7.51 -1.28
N GLY A 425 16.92 -6.75 -0.55
CA GLY A 425 16.59 -5.46 0.03
C GLY A 425 17.56 -4.44 -0.53
N ALA A 426 17.06 -3.49 -1.32
CA ALA A 426 17.87 -2.53 -2.06
C ALA A 426 17.43 -1.09 -1.80
N THR A 427 18.37 -0.16 -1.85
CA THR A 427 18.14 1.27 -1.68
C THR A 427 18.38 1.99 -3.01
N LEU A 428 17.48 2.91 -3.35
CA LEU A 428 17.50 3.69 -4.59
C LEU A 428 17.20 5.17 -4.34
N THR A 429 17.57 6.03 -5.28
CA THR A 429 17.35 7.47 -5.23
C THR A 429 16.03 7.85 -5.90
N LEU A 430 15.17 8.60 -5.20
CA LEU A 430 13.77 8.82 -5.61
C LEU A 430 13.59 9.75 -6.84
N VAL A 431 14.62 10.52 -7.20
CA VAL A 431 14.51 11.59 -8.21
C VAL A 431 14.39 11.03 -9.63
N GLU A 432 14.90 9.82 -9.88
CA GLU A 432 15.03 9.24 -11.23
C GLU A 432 13.92 8.23 -11.58
N ASN A 433 13.13 7.76 -10.60
CA ASN A 433 12.42 6.48 -10.72
C ASN A 433 10.89 6.55 -10.50
N ASP A 434 10.16 7.13 -11.46
CA ASP A 434 8.69 7.29 -11.42
C ASP A 434 7.90 5.97 -11.53
N TRP A 435 8.58 4.91 -11.97
CA TRP A 435 7.99 3.60 -12.25
C TRP A 435 7.96 2.66 -11.03
N VAL A 436 8.74 2.98 -9.99
CA VAL A 436 8.88 2.16 -8.79
C VAL A 436 7.59 2.17 -7.98
N ARG A 437 6.88 1.06 -8.01
CA ARG A 437 5.59 0.84 -7.34
C ARG A 437 5.49 -0.58 -6.83
N LEU A 438 4.60 -0.81 -5.84
CA LEU A 438 4.30 -2.15 -5.37
C LEU A 438 3.73 -3.02 -6.50
N ASP A 439 4.11 -4.30 -6.46
CA ASP A 439 3.74 -5.34 -7.42
C ASP A 439 4.10 -5.01 -8.89
N THR A 440 5.02 -4.08 -9.12
CA THR A 440 5.65 -3.92 -10.43
C THR A 440 6.58 -5.10 -10.71
N ILE A 441 6.55 -5.63 -11.93
CA ILE A 441 7.48 -6.66 -12.39
C ILE A 441 8.74 -6.03 -12.96
N MET A 442 9.87 -6.67 -12.72
CA MET A 442 11.20 -6.24 -13.17
C MET A 442 12.08 -7.45 -13.46
N ALA A 443 13.13 -7.23 -14.25
CA ALA A 443 14.29 -8.10 -14.28
C ALA A 443 15.38 -7.54 -13.36
N VAL A 444 16.06 -8.41 -12.64
CA VAL A 444 17.20 -8.04 -11.79
C VAL A 444 18.40 -8.92 -12.07
N ARG A 445 19.60 -8.36 -12.05
CA ARG A 445 20.86 -9.08 -12.23
C ARG A 445 21.85 -8.67 -11.15
N PRO A 446 22.05 -9.49 -10.11
CA PRO A 446 23.05 -9.24 -9.08
C PRO A 446 24.47 -9.19 -9.67
N GLU A 447 25.34 -8.43 -9.01
CA GLU A 447 26.77 -8.46 -9.29
C GLU A 447 27.31 -9.89 -9.26
N ASN A 448 28.15 -10.25 -10.24
CA ASN A 448 28.68 -11.60 -10.47
C ASN A 448 27.66 -12.65 -10.94
N THR A 449 26.46 -12.24 -11.37
CA THR A 449 25.57 -13.08 -12.16
C THR A 449 25.57 -12.60 -13.60
N ASP A 450 25.57 -13.54 -14.53
CA ASP A 450 25.66 -13.25 -15.96
C ASP A 450 24.30 -13.25 -16.65
N HIS A 451 23.21 -13.56 -15.94
CA HIS A 451 21.86 -13.71 -16.47
C HIS A 451 20.82 -12.99 -15.60
N TRP A 452 19.71 -12.60 -16.22
CA TRP A 452 18.59 -11.90 -15.59
C TRP A 452 17.69 -12.84 -14.80
N HIS A 453 17.33 -12.43 -13.59
CA HIS A 453 16.28 -13.03 -12.77
C HIS A 453 14.99 -12.25 -12.96
N LEU A 454 13.84 -12.93 -12.88
CA LEU A 454 12.53 -12.28 -12.87
C LEU A 454 12.14 -11.96 -11.43
N ALA A 455 11.71 -10.73 -11.14
CA ALA A 455 11.42 -10.28 -9.79
C ALA A 455 10.24 -9.29 -9.73
N THR A 456 9.78 -8.99 -8.51
CA THR A 456 8.73 -8.00 -8.25
C THR A 456 8.95 -7.25 -6.94
N ILE A 457 8.49 -6.00 -6.87
CA ILE A 457 8.55 -5.18 -5.65
C ILE A 457 7.41 -5.57 -4.72
N ARG A 458 7.73 -5.99 -3.50
CA ARG A 458 6.73 -6.34 -2.48
C ARG A 458 6.62 -5.34 -1.36
N ARG A 459 7.67 -4.53 -1.15
CA ARG A 459 7.72 -3.57 -0.06
C ARG A 459 8.41 -2.30 -0.50
N LEU A 460 7.89 -1.15 -0.08
CA LEU A 460 8.52 0.15 -0.23
C LEU A 460 8.54 0.86 1.12
N SER A 461 9.64 1.55 1.41
CA SER A 461 9.76 2.39 2.60
C SER A 461 10.64 3.58 2.27
N ARG A 462 10.13 4.79 2.47
CA ARG A 462 10.88 6.02 2.25
C ARG A 462 11.70 6.32 3.50
N LEU A 463 13.00 6.49 3.29
CA LEU A 463 13.96 6.74 4.35
C LEU A 463 14.06 8.25 4.65
N PRO A 464 14.50 8.64 5.87
CA PRO A 464 14.60 10.05 6.27
C PRO A 464 15.59 10.89 5.44
N ASP A 465 16.58 10.24 4.85
CA ASP A 465 17.60 10.84 3.97
C ASP A 465 17.11 11.09 2.54
N GLY A 466 15.84 10.76 2.25
CA GLY A 466 15.23 10.94 0.93
C GLY A 466 15.38 9.75 -0.02
N HIS A 467 16.14 8.72 0.38
CA HIS A 467 16.21 7.46 -0.38
C HIS A 467 14.94 6.62 -0.20
N MET A 468 14.75 5.66 -1.10
CA MET A 468 13.68 4.66 -1.02
C MET A 468 14.30 3.29 -0.86
N TYR A 469 13.82 2.55 0.13
CA TYR A 469 14.14 1.15 0.33
C TYR A 469 13.07 0.28 -0.34
N ALA A 470 13.51 -0.65 -1.18
CA ALA A 470 12.68 -1.62 -1.88
C ALA A 470 12.97 -3.05 -1.38
N GLY A 471 11.90 -3.73 -0.96
CA GLY A 471 11.91 -5.18 -0.73
C GLY A 471 11.51 -5.90 -2.00
N ILE A 472 12.46 -6.60 -2.61
CA ILE A 472 12.31 -7.27 -3.91
C ILE A 472 12.17 -8.77 -3.69
N GLN A 473 11.15 -9.38 -4.29
CA GLN A 473 10.97 -10.83 -4.34
C GLN A 473 11.40 -11.36 -5.71
N VAL A 474 12.29 -12.35 -5.73
CA VAL A 474 12.64 -13.06 -6.97
C VAL A 474 11.56 -14.10 -7.26
N LEU A 475 10.92 -13.96 -8.42
CA LEU A 475 9.92 -14.90 -8.94
C LEU A 475 10.58 -16.10 -9.63
N ALA A 476 11.70 -15.90 -10.33
CA ALA A 476 12.49 -16.97 -10.93
C ALA A 476 13.96 -16.56 -11.12
N TYR A 477 14.88 -17.43 -10.74
CA TYR A 477 16.33 -17.27 -10.92
C TYR A 477 16.82 -17.70 -12.31
N ALA A 478 16.06 -18.53 -13.01
CA ALA A 478 16.37 -18.98 -14.38
C ALA A 478 15.10 -18.91 -15.24
N PRO A 479 14.56 -17.70 -15.48
CA PRO A 479 13.37 -17.52 -16.29
C PRO A 479 13.59 -17.89 -17.76
N VAL A 480 12.52 -18.25 -18.44
CA VAL A 480 12.55 -18.57 -19.88
C VAL A 480 11.51 -17.74 -20.63
N THR A 481 11.94 -16.91 -21.58
CA THR A 481 10.98 -16.21 -22.45
C THR A 481 10.31 -17.21 -23.38
N VAL A 482 8.98 -17.11 -23.48
CA VAL A 482 8.13 -17.99 -24.31
C VAL A 482 7.23 -17.16 -25.21
N ASP A 483 7.02 -17.66 -26.42
CA ASP A 483 5.90 -17.23 -27.27
C ASP A 483 4.66 -18.04 -26.86
N ILE A 484 3.54 -17.35 -26.62
CA ILE A 484 2.29 -17.94 -26.11
C ILE A 484 1.30 -17.98 -27.26
N LYS A 485 0.99 -19.17 -27.77
CA LYS A 485 -0.09 -19.36 -28.75
C LYS A 485 -1.37 -19.72 -28.01
N MET A 486 -2.39 -18.86 -28.09
CA MET A 486 -3.71 -19.17 -27.53
C MET A 486 -4.56 -19.92 -28.55
N ARG A 487 -5.16 -21.04 -28.14
CA ARG A 487 -6.20 -21.70 -28.95
C ARG A 487 -7.55 -21.05 -28.70
N HIS A 488 -8.22 -20.59 -29.75
CA HIS A 488 -9.63 -20.22 -29.66
C HIS A 488 -10.50 -21.49 -29.57
N ALA A 489 -11.50 -21.46 -28.70
CA ALA A 489 -12.43 -22.57 -28.50
C ALA A 489 -13.60 -22.59 -29.51
N ARG A 490 -13.66 -21.67 -30.47
CA ARG A 490 -14.73 -21.61 -31.48
C ARG A 490 -14.20 -21.09 -32.81
N SER A 491 -14.51 -21.79 -33.90
CA SER A 491 -14.54 -21.17 -35.22
C SER A 491 -15.62 -20.09 -35.18
N SER A 492 -15.25 -18.82 -35.32
CA SER A 492 -16.20 -17.86 -35.88
C SER A 492 -16.39 -18.34 -37.31
N GLY A 493 -17.58 -18.86 -37.66
CA GLY A 493 -17.92 -19.30 -39.02
C GLY A 493 -17.99 -18.15 -40.04
N TYR A 494 -17.08 -17.18 -39.92
CA TYR A 494 -16.93 -15.98 -40.72
C TYR A 494 -15.50 -16.00 -41.25
N SER A 495 -15.37 -16.34 -42.53
CA SER A 495 -14.16 -16.14 -43.32
C SER A 495 -14.33 -14.88 -44.17
N ILE A 496 -13.27 -14.08 -44.28
CA ILE A 496 -13.17 -12.99 -45.27
C ILE A 496 -12.05 -13.44 -46.20
N ASP A 497 -12.32 -13.55 -47.49
CA ASP A 497 -11.36 -14.00 -48.52
C ASP A 497 -10.68 -15.36 -48.26
N GLY A 498 -11.43 -16.34 -47.75
CA GLY A 498 -10.91 -17.70 -47.52
C GLY A 498 -9.94 -17.83 -46.33
N ILE A 499 -9.71 -16.75 -45.59
CA ILE A 499 -9.00 -16.75 -44.32
C ILE A 499 -10.04 -16.79 -43.21
N ASP A 500 -10.08 -17.91 -42.50
CA ASP A 500 -10.97 -18.10 -41.36
C ASP A 500 -10.51 -17.15 -40.24
N SER A 501 -11.37 -16.26 -39.74
CA SER A 501 -11.00 -15.33 -38.65
C SER A 501 -10.63 -16.06 -37.35
N SER A 502 -10.97 -17.35 -37.26
CA SER A 502 -10.57 -18.31 -36.23
C SER A 502 -9.09 -18.71 -36.28
N SER A 503 -8.41 -18.47 -37.41
CA SER A 503 -7.01 -18.85 -37.67
C SER A 503 -5.98 -17.84 -37.16
N VAL A 504 -6.42 -16.66 -36.69
CA VAL A 504 -5.53 -15.71 -36.01
C VAL A 504 -5.27 -16.23 -34.61
N THR A 505 -4.25 -17.08 -34.47
CA THR A 505 -3.68 -17.42 -33.17
C THR A 505 -3.18 -16.13 -32.53
N LEU A 506 -3.93 -15.62 -31.54
CA LEU A 506 -3.44 -14.57 -30.65
C LEU A 506 -2.13 -15.08 -30.03
N SER A 507 -1.04 -14.51 -30.52
CA SER A 507 0.31 -14.82 -30.11
C SER A 507 0.76 -13.75 -29.15
N GLY A 508 0.89 -14.13 -27.87
CA GLY A 508 1.46 -13.29 -26.82
C GLY A 508 2.93 -13.62 -26.60
N ILE A 509 3.60 -12.82 -25.78
CA ILE A 509 4.93 -13.13 -25.24
C ILE A 509 4.82 -13.13 -23.71
N GLY A 510 5.54 -14.04 -23.07
CA GLY A 510 5.57 -14.15 -21.61
C GLY A 510 6.87 -14.73 -21.09
N VAL A 511 6.93 -14.88 -19.78
CA VAL A 511 8.09 -15.45 -19.09
C VAL A 511 7.66 -16.69 -18.32
N PHE A 512 8.10 -17.85 -18.78
CA PHE A 512 7.97 -19.09 -18.05
C PHE A 512 8.93 -19.11 -16.86
N THR A 513 8.43 -19.58 -15.73
CA THR A 513 9.14 -19.66 -14.45
C THR A 513 9.22 -21.13 -14.03
N PRO A 514 10.27 -21.86 -14.43
CA PRO A 514 10.40 -23.28 -14.12
C PRO A 514 10.38 -23.54 -12.61
N ALA A 515 9.75 -24.63 -12.17
CA ALA A 515 9.67 -25.03 -10.75
C ALA A 515 11.05 -25.12 -10.08
N LYS A 516 12.08 -25.58 -10.80
CA LYS A 516 13.45 -25.67 -10.29
C LYS A 516 14.09 -24.31 -10.04
N SER A 517 13.55 -23.26 -10.64
CA SER A 517 14.14 -21.91 -10.64
C SER A 517 13.42 -20.93 -9.71
N ASN A 518 12.32 -21.32 -9.07
CA ASN A 518 11.57 -20.46 -8.17
C ASN A 518 11.38 -21.05 -6.78
N THR A 519 11.18 -20.20 -5.79
CA THR A 519 11.07 -20.61 -4.38
C THR A 519 9.79 -21.39 -4.08
N GLN A 520 8.74 -21.22 -4.88
CA GLN A 520 7.46 -21.91 -4.70
C GLN A 520 7.45 -23.33 -5.27
N LYS A 521 8.50 -23.73 -6.01
CA LYS A 521 8.66 -25.06 -6.62
C LYS A 521 7.50 -25.47 -7.52
N VAL A 522 6.88 -24.51 -8.22
CA VAL A 522 5.80 -24.77 -9.18
C VAL A 522 6.14 -24.21 -10.55
N ASN A 523 5.68 -24.84 -11.62
CA ASN A 523 5.80 -24.24 -12.94
C ASN A 523 4.81 -23.09 -13.04
N GLY A 524 5.30 -21.89 -13.34
CA GLY A 524 4.47 -20.72 -13.51
C GLY A 524 4.72 -20.00 -14.83
N LEU A 525 3.80 -19.12 -15.21
CA LEU A 525 3.89 -18.30 -16.40
C LEU A 525 3.49 -16.87 -16.05
N VAL A 526 4.35 -15.93 -16.41
CA VAL A 526 4.04 -14.50 -16.37
C VAL A 526 3.59 -14.06 -17.76
N MET A 527 2.43 -13.41 -17.81
CA MET A 527 1.83 -12.86 -19.03
C MET A 527 1.08 -11.56 -18.72
N ARG A 528 0.53 -10.91 -19.75
CA ARG A 528 -0.35 -9.75 -19.56
C ARG A 528 -1.62 -10.17 -18.83
N ALA A 529 -2.12 -9.33 -17.93
CA ALA A 529 -3.32 -9.65 -17.16
C ALA A 529 -4.57 -9.84 -18.03
N SER A 530 -4.66 -9.13 -19.17
CA SER A 530 -5.75 -9.26 -20.16
C SER A 530 -5.83 -10.63 -20.83
N ASP A 531 -4.71 -11.35 -20.84
CA ASP A 531 -4.52 -12.56 -21.61
C ASP A 531 -4.91 -13.81 -20.80
N TYR A 532 -5.00 -13.67 -19.48
CA TYR A 532 -5.29 -14.74 -18.55
C TYR A 532 -6.79 -15.06 -18.48
N GLN A 533 -7.09 -16.35 -18.58
CA GLN A 533 -8.38 -16.95 -18.24
C GLN A 533 -8.11 -18.28 -17.54
N LEU A 534 -8.87 -18.56 -16.48
CA LEU A 534 -8.76 -19.81 -15.71
C LEU A 534 -9.03 -21.01 -16.63
N ASP A 535 -8.20 -22.04 -16.51
CA ASP A 535 -8.25 -23.31 -17.25
C ASP A 535 -8.11 -23.20 -18.77
N LYS A 536 -7.70 -22.03 -19.29
CA LYS A 536 -7.49 -21.84 -20.72
C LYS A 536 -6.26 -22.63 -21.22
N PRO A 537 -6.41 -23.46 -22.26
CA PRO A 537 -5.28 -24.16 -22.88
C PRO A 537 -4.46 -23.18 -23.74
N MET A 538 -3.14 -23.34 -23.69
CA MET A 538 -2.17 -22.56 -24.45
C MET A 538 -0.97 -23.42 -24.83
N THR A 539 -0.32 -23.06 -25.93
CA THR A 539 0.95 -23.69 -26.35
C THR A 539 2.07 -22.68 -26.14
N LEU A 540 3.08 -23.08 -25.36
CA LEU A 540 4.29 -22.29 -25.11
C LEU A 540 5.38 -22.76 -26.05
N CYS A 541 5.96 -21.82 -26.80
CA CYS A 541 7.09 -22.07 -27.70
C CYS A 541 8.34 -21.40 -27.12
N ALA A 542 9.38 -22.18 -26.86
CA ALA A 542 10.70 -21.65 -26.49
C ALA A 542 11.82 -22.60 -26.96
N ARG A 543 12.93 -22.02 -27.43
CA ARG A 543 14.13 -22.77 -27.88
C ARG A 543 13.80 -23.88 -28.89
N GLY A 544 12.85 -23.65 -29.80
CA GLY A 544 12.39 -24.62 -30.80
C GLY A 544 11.55 -25.79 -30.24
N LYS A 545 11.19 -25.77 -28.95
CA LYS A 545 10.30 -26.75 -28.32
C LYS A 545 8.93 -26.13 -28.10
N GLU A 546 7.90 -26.95 -28.24
CA GLU A 546 6.51 -26.59 -27.95
C GLU A 546 5.97 -27.42 -26.78
N PHE A 547 5.29 -26.76 -25.85
CA PHE A 547 4.68 -27.41 -24.68
C PHE A 547 3.24 -26.94 -24.54
N SER A 548 2.30 -27.88 -24.44
CA SER A 548 0.89 -27.57 -24.17
C SER A 548 0.66 -27.49 -22.67
N VAL A 549 0.07 -26.39 -22.21
CA VAL A 549 -0.22 -26.14 -20.80
C VAL A 549 -1.60 -25.51 -20.60
N ARG A 550 -2.12 -25.57 -19.37
CA ARG A 550 -3.30 -24.81 -18.94
C ARG A 550 -2.93 -23.82 -17.84
N ALA A 551 -3.50 -22.62 -17.91
CA ALA A 551 -3.40 -21.65 -16.81
C ALA A 551 -4.32 -22.06 -15.65
N LYS A 552 -3.77 -22.12 -14.45
CA LYS A 552 -4.48 -22.47 -13.21
C LYS A 552 -4.55 -21.24 -12.31
N ASP A 553 -4.31 -21.43 -11.02
CA ASP A 553 -4.42 -20.39 -10.01
C ASP A 553 -3.47 -19.21 -10.26
N VAL A 554 -3.96 -18.00 -9.98
CA VAL A 554 -3.14 -16.80 -9.91
C VAL A 554 -2.27 -16.85 -8.66
N MET A 555 -0.95 -16.79 -8.84
CA MET A 555 0.03 -16.80 -7.75
C MET A 555 0.41 -15.37 -7.33
N ALA A 556 0.48 -14.45 -8.28
CA ALA A 556 0.68 -13.03 -8.04
C ALA A 556 0.12 -12.22 -9.22
N ARG A 557 -0.13 -10.93 -9.00
CA ARG A 557 -0.52 -10.00 -10.06
C ARG A 557 -0.01 -8.61 -9.74
N GLY A 558 0.28 -7.86 -10.79
CA GLY A 558 0.46 -6.42 -10.72
C GLY A 558 -0.65 -5.69 -11.46
N THR A 559 -0.34 -4.48 -11.92
CA THR A 559 -1.33 -3.63 -12.62
C THR A 559 -1.70 -4.17 -14.00
N ASP A 560 -0.73 -4.74 -14.72
CA ASP A 560 -0.81 -5.12 -16.13
C ASP A 560 -0.30 -6.54 -16.42
N TRP A 561 0.24 -7.22 -15.41
CA TRP A 561 0.76 -8.58 -15.51
C TRP A 561 0.13 -9.51 -14.48
N VAL A 562 0.20 -10.81 -14.78
CA VAL A 562 -0.22 -11.87 -13.87
C VAL A 562 0.78 -13.02 -13.92
N TRP A 563 1.09 -13.58 -12.76
CA TRP A 563 1.86 -14.82 -12.63
C TRP A 563 0.93 -15.94 -12.20
N VAL A 564 0.84 -16.97 -13.04
CA VAL A 564 -0.11 -18.07 -12.86
C VAL A 564 0.61 -19.38 -12.78
N ARG A 565 0.08 -20.31 -11.98
CA ARG A 565 0.53 -21.70 -12.04
C ARG A 565 0.11 -22.28 -13.38
N VAL A 566 0.98 -23.06 -14.00
CA VAL A 566 0.68 -23.80 -15.22
C VAL A 566 0.91 -25.29 -15.03
N GLU A 567 0.02 -26.07 -15.62
CA GLU A 567 0.08 -27.54 -15.62
C GLU A 567 0.14 -28.05 -17.04
N SER A 568 0.85 -29.16 -17.26
CA SER A 568 0.92 -29.80 -18.57
C SER A 568 -0.47 -30.23 -19.03
N ASP A 569 -0.85 -29.82 -20.24
CA ASP A 569 -2.09 -30.28 -20.86
C ASP A 569 -1.82 -31.65 -21.51
N PRO A 570 -2.44 -32.75 -21.04
CA PRO A 570 -2.23 -34.05 -21.66
C PRO A 570 -2.64 -34.01 -23.14
N PRO A 571 -1.92 -34.70 -24.03
CA PRO A 571 -2.32 -34.79 -25.43
C PRO A 571 -3.73 -35.35 -25.50
N VAL A 572 -4.62 -34.67 -26.23
CA VAL A 572 -5.96 -35.20 -26.54
C VAL A 572 -5.73 -36.52 -27.28
N ALA A 573 -6.11 -37.64 -26.65
CA ALA A 573 -6.11 -38.93 -27.32
C ALA A 573 -7.00 -38.78 -28.56
N SER A 574 -6.39 -38.88 -29.75
CA SER A 574 -7.13 -38.96 -31.00
C SER A 574 -7.94 -40.25 -30.97
N SER A 575 -9.24 -40.12 -30.69
CA SER A 575 -10.24 -41.18 -30.85
C SER A 575 -10.57 -41.40 -32.32
#